data_AF-A0A354CK12-F1
#
_entry.id   AF-A0A354CK12-F1
#
_cell.length_a   1.000
_cell.length_b   1.000
_cell.length_c   1.000
_cell.angle_alpha   90.00
_cell.angle_beta   90.00
_cell.angle_gamma   90.00
#
_symmetry.space_group_name_H-M   'P 1'
#
loop_
_entity.id
_entity.type
_entity.pdbx_description
1 polymer ?
#
loop_
_entity_poly.entity_id
_entity_poly.type
_entity_poly.pdbx_seq_one_letter_code
_entity_poly.pdbx_strand_id
1 'polypeptide(L)'
;MKELISLLPTLAIAITMNIAAGMYYNIGTRRMHFELSLLASGLLKAAIVTFMFIGTAYCFDATDLSATGVTPMFIMTSAIGLYVGKAMISLGKILGVNITATNI
;
A
#
# COMPACT_ATOMS: atom_id res chain seq x y z
N MET A 1 14.10 -14.63 1.45
CA MET A 1 13.13 -14.42 2.56
C MET A 1 13.46 -13.30 3.54
N LYS A 2 14.67 -13.21 4.14
CA LYS A 2 15.00 -12.21 5.17
C LYS A 2 14.70 -10.76 4.75
N GLU A 3 15.05 -10.39 3.52
CA GLU A 3 14.78 -9.05 2.99
C GLU A 3 13.28 -8.77 2.80
N LEU A 4 12.49 -9.74 2.32
CA LEU A 4 11.04 -9.60 2.18
C LEU A 4 10.35 -9.39 3.53
N ILE A 5 10.74 -10.17 4.54
CA ILE A 5 10.21 -10.04 5.89
C ILE A 5 10.59 -8.69 6.49
N SER A 6 11.80 -8.20 6.20
CA SER A 6 12.25 -6.87 6.65
C SER A 6 11.48 -5.71 6.01
N LEU A 7 10.85 -5.92 4.84
CA LEU A 7 10.05 -4.92 4.13
C LEU A 7 8.56 -4.94 4.53
N LEU A 8 8.06 -6.01 5.16
CA LEU A 8 6.68 -6.08 5.65
C LEU A 8 6.32 -4.94 6.62
N PRO A 9 7.17 -4.56 7.60
CA PRO A 9 6.92 -3.39 8.44
C PRO A 9 6.83 -2.10 7.62
N THR A 10 7.70 -1.91 6.63
CA THR A 10 7.69 -0.73 5.76
C THR A 10 6.40 -0.66 4.93
N LEU A 11 5.94 -1.79 4.40
CA LEU A 11 4.67 -1.91 3.70
C LEU A 11 3.49 -1.56 4.63
N ALA A 12 3.49 -2.07 5.87
CA ALA A 12 2.47 -1.77 6.86
C ALA A 12 2.40 -0.27 7.20
N ILE A 13 3.56 0.39 7.33
CA ILE A 13 3.64 1.85 7.54
C ILE A 13 3.07 2.57 6.32
N ALA A 14 3.45 2.19 5.10
CA ALA A 14 2.97 2.82 3.87
C ALA A 14 1.43 2.71 3.72
N ILE A 15 0.86 1.55 4.02
CA ILE A 15 -0.58 1.34 3.98
C ILE A 15 -1.29 2.20 5.05
N THR A 16 -0.75 2.22 6.28
CA THR A 16 -1.29 3.03 7.38
C THR A 16 -1.26 4.53 7.04
N MET A 17 -0.15 5.02 6.50
CA MET A 17 -0.03 6.40 6.02
C MET A 17 -1.08 6.72 4.95
N ASN A 18 -1.29 5.81 3.99
CA ASN A 18 -2.28 6.01 2.94
C ASN A 18 -3.72 6.06 3.50
N ILE A 19 -4.06 5.18 4.45
CA ILE A 19 -5.37 5.18 5.12
C ILE A 19 -5.55 6.46 5.94
N ALA A 20 -4.54 6.86 6.73
CA ALA A 20 -4.59 8.05 7.57
C ALA A 20 -4.73 9.34 6.74
N ALA A 21 -3.94 9.49 5.67
CA ALA A 21 -4.02 10.64 4.78
C ALA A 21 -5.37 10.70 4.05
N GLY A 22 -5.86 9.55 3.57
CA GLY A 22 -7.18 9.46 2.94
C GLY A 22 -8.31 9.83 3.89
N MET A 23 -8.27 9.29 5.13
CA MET A 23 -9.24 9.60 6.18
C MET A 23 -9.24 11.08 6.54
N TYR A 24 -8.07 11.68 6.77
CA TYR A 24 -7.93 13.09 7.09
C TYR A 24 -8.51 13.98 5.97
N TYR A 25 -8.15 13.70 4.72
CA TYR A 25 -8.66 14.46 3.57
C TYR A 25 -10.19 14.35 3.43
N ASN A 26 -10.75 13.15 3.62
CA ASN A 26 -12.18 12.93 3.44
C ASN A 26 -13.03 13.59 4.54
N ILE A 27 -12.58 13.51 5.81
CA ILE A 27 -13.26 14.13 6.95
C ILE A 27 -13.04 15.65 6.96
N GLY A 28 -11.78 16.08 6.89
CA GLY A 28 -11.38 17.48 7.10
C GLY A 28 -11.64 18.38 5.90
N THR A 29 -11.40 17.91 4.68
CA THR A 29 -11.51 18.73 3.48
C THR A 29 -12.85 18.56 2.77
N ARG A 30 -13.40 17.34 2.73
CA ARG A 30 -14.69 17.06 2.06
C ARG A 30 -15.91 17.05 2.98
N ARG A 31 -15.74 17.24 4.30
CA ARG A 31 -16.81 17.16 5.31
C ARG A 31 -17.70 15.91 5.16
N MET A 32 -17.14 14.80 4.69
CA MET A 32 -17.88 13.54 4.64
C MET A 32 -17.93 12.91 6.02
N HIS A 33 -19.07 12.28 6.35
CA HIS A 33 -19.20 11.50 7.57
C HIS A 33 -18.19 10.36 7.58
N PHE A 34 -17.62 10.09 8.75
CA PHE A 34 -16.69 8.99 8.93
C PHE A 34 -17.44 7.66 8.77
N GLU A 35 -17.19 6.97 7.65
CA GLU A 35 -17.80 5.68 7.37
C GLU A 35 -16.91 4.53 7.86
N LEU A 36 -17.34 3.89 8.94
CA LEU A 36 -16.69 2.71 9.52
C LEU A 36 -16.62 1.53 8.54
N SER A 37 -17.61 1.39 7.65
CA SER A 37 -17.61 0.42 6.55
C SER A 37 -16.46 0.64 5.57
N LEU A 38 -16.15 1.91 5.25
CA LEU A 38 -15.04 2.27 4.37
C LEU A 38 -13.70 1.95 5.03
N LEU A 39 -13.54 2.26 6.33
CA LEU A 39 -12.34 1.92 7.08
C LEU A 39 -12.14 0.40 7.18
N ALA A 40 -13.20 -0.34 7.51
CA ALA A 40 -13.17 -1.80 7.56
C ALA A 40 -12.77 -2.40 6.20
N SER A 41 -13.28 -1.85 5.10
CA SER A 41 -12.90 -2.28 3.75
C SER A 41 -11.42 -1.99 3.44
N GLY A 42 -10.88 -0.86 3.94
CA GLY A 42 -9.47 -0.51 3.82
C GLY A 42 -8.57 -1.46 4.61
N LEU A 43 -8.97 -1.80 5.84
CA LEU A 43 -8.25 -2.74 6.68
C LEU A 43 -8.28 -4.17 6.10
N LEU A 44 -9.43 -4.60 5.57
CA LEU A 44 -9.55 -5.89 4.89
C LEU A 44 -8.66 -5.96 3.64
N LYS A 45 -8.63 -4.91 2.83
CA LYS A 45 -7.70 -4.81 1.69
C LYS A 45 -6.24 -4.90 2.14
N ALA A 46 -5.87 -4.24 3.22
CA ALA A 46 -4.52 -4.30 3.79
C ALA A 46 -4.15 -5.73 4.25
N ALA A 47 -5.07 -6.42 4.91
CA ALA A 47 -4.88 -7.81 5.34
C ALA A 47 -4.70 -8.76 4.13
N ILE A 48 -5.53 -8.63 3.10
CA ILE A 48 -5.41 -9.42 1.87
C ILE A 48 -4.07 -9.17 1.19
N VAL A 49 -3.65 -7.91 1.05
CA VAL A 49 -2.36 -7.57 0.42
C VAL A 49 -1.20 -8.17 1.21
N THR A 50 -1.21 -8.05 2.53
CA THR A 50 -0.17 -8.64 3.39
C THR A 50 -0.12 -10.17 3.24
N PHE A 51 -1.27 -10.82 3.26
CA PHE A 51 -1.38 -12.27 3.06
C PHE A 51 -0.85 -12.70 1.68
N MET A 52 -1.21 -11.97 0.62
CA MET A 52 -0.72 -12.24 -0.74
C MET A 52 0.79 -12.15 -0.81
N PHE A 53 1.40 -11.13 -0.18
CA PHE A 53 2.87 -10.99 -0.16
C PHE A 53 3.57 -12.14 0.56
N ILE A 54 3.03 -12.56 1.71
CA ILE A 54 3.57 -13.70 2.47
C ILE A 54 3.42 -14.99 1.66
N GLY A 55 2.24 -15.21 1.06
CA GLY A 55 1.96 -16.37 0.22
C GLY A 55 2.86 -16.44 -1.01
N THR A 56 3.04 -15.31 -1.71
CA THR A 56 3.97 -15.22 -2.84
C THR A 56 5.41 -15.51 -2.41
N ALA A 57 5.87 -14.94 -1.29
CA ALA A 57 7.22 -15.22 -0.78
C ALA A 57 7.42 -16.70 -0.46
N TYR A 58 6.41 -17.37 0.09
CA TYR A 58 6.44 -18.81 0.36
C TYR A 58 6.46 -19.63 -0.94
N CYS A 59 5.59 -19.34 -1.90
CA CYS A 59 5.55 -20.06 -3.18
C CYS A 59 6.89 -19.95 -3.93
N PHE A 60 7.52 -18.77 -3.94
CA PHE A 60 8.83 -18.57 -4.57
C PHE A 60 9.98 -19.31 -3.87
N ASP A 61 9.83 -19.67 -2.60
CA ASP A 61 10.83 -20.45 -1.87
C ASP A 61 10.59 -21.96 -2.03
N ALA A 62 9.32 -22.37 -2.04
CA ALA A 62 8.92 -23.77 -2.23
C ALA A 62 9.04 -24.25 -3.69
N THR A 63 8.99 -23.34 -4.66
CA THR A 63 9.04 -23.64 -6.10
C THR A 63 9.89 -22.63 -6.85
N ASP A 64 10.69 -23.09 -7.82
CA ASP A 64 11.52 -22.22 -8.65
C ASP A 64 10.66 -21.48 -9.68
N LEU A 65 10.22 -20.27 -9.29
CA LEU A 65 9.46 -19.35 -10.13
C LEU A 65 10.35 -18.31 -10.82
N SER A 66 11.68 -18.48 -10.83
CA SER A 66 12.60 -17.52 -11.46
C SER A 66 12.28 -17.29 -12.95
N ALA A 67 11.77 -18.31 -13.64
CA ALA A 67 11.33 -18.26 -15.04
C ALA A 67 10.12 -17.34 -15.29
N THR A 68 9.39 -16.91 -14.25
CA THR A 68 8.26 -15.98 -14.41
C THR A 68 8.70 -14.54 -14.71
N GLY A 69 10.00 -14.23 -14.57
CA GLY A 69 10.55 -12.89 -14.77
C GLY A 69 10.14 -11.87 -13.71
N VAL A 70 9.33 -12.27 -12.73
CA VAL A 70 8.86 -11.42 -11.64
C VAL A 70 9.48 -11.94 -10.34
N THR A 71 10.19 -11.08 -9.61
CA THR A 71 10.73 -11.45 -8.30
C THR A 71 9.80 -10.96 -7.19
N PRO A 72 9.69 -11.67 -6.05
CA PRO A 72 8.91 -11.20 -4.91
C PRO A 72 9.35 -9.81 -4.43
N MET A 73 10.65 -9.52 -4.56
CA MET A 73 11.21 -8.23 -4.20
C MET A 73 10.67 -7.10 -5.07
N PHE A 74 10.61 -7.31 -6.39
CA PHE A 74 10.04 -6.34 -7.32
C PHE A 74 8.57 -6.03 -7.01
N ILE A 75 7.76 -7.06 -6.69
CA ILE A 75 6.35 -6.87 -6.33
C ILE A 75 6.26 -6.06 -5.02
N MET A 76 7.09 -6.37 -4.03
CA MET A 76 7.09 -5.71 -2.71
C MET A 76 7.43 -4.23 -2.82
N THR A 77 8.53 -3.90 -3.49
CA THR A 77 8.96 -2.51 -3.68
C THR A 77 7.95 -1.70 -4.49
N SER A 78 7.33 -2.32 -5.50
CA SER A 78 6.29 -1.69 -6.30
C SER A 78 5.05 -1.36 -5.46
N ALA A 79 4.60 -2.28 -4.60
CA ALA A 79 3.47 -2.02 -3.72
C ALA A 79 3.76 -0.92 -2.69
N ILE A 80 4.95 -0.93 -2.08
CA ILE A 80 5.38 0.16 -1.18
C ILE A 80 5.34 1.49 -1.93
N GLY A 81 5.92 1.55 -3.13
CA GLY A 81 5.92 2.75 -3.98
C GLY A 81 4.51 3.24 -4.31
N LEU A 82 3.59 2.34 -4.65
CA LEU A 82 2.19 2.68 -4.93
C LEU A 82 1.47 3.27 -3.71
N TYR A 83 1.62 2.66 -2.53
CA TYR A 83 0.98 3.16 -1.31
C TYR A 83 1.57 4.48 -0.85
N VAL A 84 2.90 4.62 -0.88
CA VAL A 84 3.59 5.89 -0.59
C VAL A 84 3.15 6.96 -1.58
N GLY A 85 3.11 6.65 -2.89
CA GLY A 85 2.65 7.57 -3.92
C GLY A 85 1.24 8.08 -3.68
N LYS A 86 0.29 7.18 -3.36
CA LYS A 86 -1.09 7.58 -3.01
C LYS A 86 -1.15 8.45 -1.74
N ALA A 87 -0.33 8.14 -0.74
CA ALA A 87 -0.23 8.95 0.47
C ALA A 87 0.32 10.36 0.16
N MET A 88 1.35 10.47 -0.69
CA MET A 88 1.89 11.75 -1.13
C MET A 88 0.86 12.58 -1.91
N ILE A 89 0.12 11.98 -2.84
CA ILE A 89 -0.96 12.67 -3.56
C ILE A 89 -2.01 13.22 -2.59
N SER A 90 -2.39 12.43 -1.58
CA SER A 90 -3.35 12.85 -0.55
C SER A 90 -2.79 13.98 0.30
N LEU A 91 -1.51 13.92 0.67
CA LEU A 91 -0.81 14.99 1.38
C LEU A 91 -0.74 16.27 0.55
N GLY A 92 -0.42 16.18 -0.74
CA GLY A 92 -0.46 17.33 -1.65
C GLY A 92 -1.82 18.02 -1.65
N LYS A 93 -2.89 17.24 -1.77
CA LYS A 93 -4.27 17.77 -1.69
C LYS A 93 -4.57 18.45 -0.36
N ILE A 94 -4.08 17.90 0.76
CA ILE A 94 -4.22 18.49 2.09
C ILE A 94 -3.48 19.83 2.18
N LEU A 95 -2.28 19.92 1.59
CA LEU A 95 -1.46 21.13 1.57
C LEU A 95 -1.88 22.14 0.47
N GLY A 96 -2.89 21.83 -0.34
CA GLY A 96 -3.32 22.67 -1.47
C GLY A 96 -2.38 22.63 -2.69
N VAL A 97 -1.46 21.66 -2.74
CA VAL A 97 -0.52 21.45 -3.85
C VAL A 97 -1.08 20.39 -4.80
N ASN A 98 -1.19 20.72 -6.08
CA ASN A 98 -1.68 19.78 -7.09
C ASN A 98 -0.54 18.86 -7.55
N ILE A 99 -0.48 17.67 -6.93
CA ILE A 99 0.49 16.64 -7.30
C ILE A 99 -0.13 15.76 -8.39
N THR A 100 0.31 15.95 -9.62
CA THR A 100 -0.06 15.07 -10.74
C THR A 100 0.77 13.80 -10.66
N ALA A 101 0.11 12.66 -10.48
CA ALA A 101 0.75 11.37 -10.70
C ALA A 101 0.92 11.16 -12.20
N THR A 102 2.16 11.18 -12.69
CA THR A 102 2.47 10.64 -14.02
C THR A 102 2.16 9.15 -13.99
N ASN A 103 1.23 8.69 -14.83
CA ASN A 103 0.91 7.27 -14.95
C ASN A 103 2.22 6.51 -15.26
N ILE A 104 2.66 5.71 -14.29
CA ILE A 104 3.69 4.69 -14.49
C ILE A 104 2.95 3.41 -14.93
#